data_AF-A0A7V0ITF8-F1
#
_entry.id   AF-A0A7V0ITF8-F1
#
_cell.length_a   1.000
_cell.length_b   1.000
_cell.length_c   1.000
_cell.angle_alpha   90.00
_cell.angle_beta   90.00
_cell.angle_gamma   90.00
#
_symmetry.space_group_name_H-M   'P 1'
#
loop_
_entity.id
_entity.type
_entity.pdbx_description
1 polymer ?
#
loop_
_entity_poly.entity_id
_entity_poly.type
_entity_poly.pdbx_seq_one_letter_code
_entity_poly.pdbx_strand_id
1 'polypeptide(L)'
;MTDAVRSVVGDRLNDNTIDKVVRNAASTWTQSGHLVGRVSKHRRRVNPTPASTAFALFLGYSLGMRGEGLLRSMWIRVLDLSVDEALKMAGDAKRLGLLNMSLGGGVIEISFTRLLTDAEKGVMHGTN
;
A
#
# COMPACT_ATOMS: atom_id res chain seq x y z
N MET A 1 1.30 16.85 12.09
CA MET A 1 1.96 16.38 10.84
C MET A 1 3.34 17.01 10.69
N THR A 2 3.49 18.32 10.92
CA THR A 2 4.80 19.00 10.94
C THR A 2 5.82 18.30 11.84
N ASP A 3 5.45 17.97 13.08
CA ASP A 3 6.36 17.29 14.02
C ASP A 3 6.81 15.91 13.51
N ALA A 4 5.92 15.17 12.85
CA ALA A 4 6.23 13.88 12.26
C ALA A 4 7.16 13.98 11.04
N VAL A 5 7.10 15.10 10.29
CA VAL A 5 8.08 15.36 9.23
C VAL A 5 9.42 15.73 9.85
N ARG A 6 9.42 16.64 10.84
CA ARG A 6 10.65 17.09 11.54
C ARG A 6 11.38 15.94 12.23
N SER A 7 10.67 15.00 12.85
CA SER A 7 11.31 13.86 13.51
C SER A 7 12.11 12.96 12.57
N VAL A 8 11.78 12.96 11.26
CA VAL A 8 12.49 12.17 10.25
C VAL A 8 13.58 12.98 9.55
N VAL A 9 13.33 14.26 9.26
CA VAL A 9 14.27 15.07 8.46
C VAL A 9 15.28 15.86 9.28
N GLY A 10 15.06 16.02 10.59
CA GLY A 10 15.88 16.87 11.45
C GLY A 10 16.00 18.30 10.88
N ASP A 11 17.21 18.83 10.88
CA ASP A 11 17.51 20.19 10.42
C ASP A 11 17.86 20.28 8.93
N ARG A 12 17.72 19.18 8.17
CA ARG A 12 18.09 19.14 6.74
C ARG A 12 17.19 20.02 5.86
N LEU A 13 16.00 20.39 6.35
CA LEU A 13 15.02 21.18 5.61
C LEU A 13 14.65 22.42 6.43
N ASN A 14 14.60 23.58 5.77
CA ASN A 14 14.09 24.80 6.39
C ASN A 14 12.57 24.78 6.54
N ASP A 15 12.05 25.69 7.35
CA ASP A 15 10.63 25.77 7.71
C ASP A 15 9.72 25.94 6.50
N ASN A 16 10.11 26.77 5.54
CA ASN A 16 9.35 26.98 4.30
C ASN A 16 9.21 25.70 3.48
N THR A 17 10.24 24.85 3.45
CA THR A 17 10.19 23.56 2.75
C THR A 17 9.32 22.57 3.51
N ILE A 18 9.44 22.51 4.83
CA ILE A 18 8.62 21.65 5.68
C ILE A 18 7.13 21.99 5.51
N ASP A 19 6.76 23.27 5.52
CA ASP A 19 5.38 23.71 5.35
C ASP A 19 4.80 23.28 3.99
N LYS A 20 5.59 23.36 2.92
CA LYS A 20 5.18 22.87 1.60
C LYS A 20 4.99 21.36 1.59
N VAL A 21 5.92 20.60 2.19
CA VAL A 21 5.82 19.13 2.30
C VAL A 21 4.57 18.73 3.05
N VAL A 22 4.31 19.34 4.21
CA VAL A 22 3.11 19.07 5.02
C VAL A 22 1.84 19.39 4.25
N ARG A 23 1.78 20.56 3.59
CA ARG A 23 0.60 20.97 2.81
C ARG A 23 0.33 20.01 1.65
N ASN A 24 1.35 19.64 0.89
CA ASN A 24 1.22 18.75 -0.25
C ASN A 24 0.85 17.33 0.18
N ALA A 25 1.53 16.78 1.19
CA ALA A 25 1.19 15.48 1.76
C ALA A 25 -0.24 15.45 2.27
N ALA A 26 -0.65 16.45 3.06
CA ALA A 26 -2.02 16.56 3.55
C ALA A 26 -3.03 16.71 2.41
N SER A 27 -2.65 17.27 1.25
CA SER A 27 -3.51 17.32 0.07
C SER A 27 -3.68 15.93 -0.55
N THR A 28 -2.59 15.21 -0.78
CA THR A 28 -2.60 13.84 -1.32
C THR A 28 -3.39 12.88 -0.43
N TRP A 29 -3.24 12.98 0.90
CA TRP A 29 -4.03 12.18 1.84
C TRP A 29 -5.52 12.54 1.82
N THR A 30 -5.88 13.80 1.55
CA THR A 30 -7.30 14.17 1.34
C THR A 30 -7.85 13.59 0.05
N GLN A 31 -7.10 13.72 -1.05
CA GLN A 31 -7.52 13.24 -2.38
C GLN A 31 -7.69 11.72 -2.43
N SER A 32 -6.80 10.98 -1.76
CA SER A 32 -6.91 9.52 -1.61
C SER A 32 -7.96 9.09 -0.57
N GLY A 33 -8.64 10.03 0.07
CA GLY A 33 -9.77 9.78 0.96
C GLY A 33 -9.42 9.55 2.43
N HIS A 34 -8.14 9.46 2.78
CA HIS A 34 -7.64 9.22 4.14
C HIS A 34 -7.85 10.41 5.07
N LEU A 35 -7.84 11.63 4.54
CA LEU A 35 -8.17 12.85 5.27
C LEU A 35 -9.46 13.48 4.73
N VAL A 36 -10.20 14.14 5.60
CA VAL A 36 -11.40 14.91 5.24
C VAL A 36 -11.35 16.29 5.89
N GLY A 37 -11.93 17.30 5.21
CA GLY A 37 -11.90 18.69 5.62
C GLY A 37 -10.91 19.53 4.80
N ARG A 38 -11.12 20.85 4.80
CA ARG A 38 -10.34 21.82 4.01
C ARG A 38 -9.31 22.56 4.86
N VAL A 39 -9.79 23.26 5.89
CA VAL A 39 -8.94 24.05 6.81
C VAL A 39 -8.43 23.17 7.95
N SER A 40 -9.33 22.46 8.63
CA SER A 40 -8.97 21.42 9.59
C SER A 40 -9.18 20.04 8.98
N LYS A 41 -8.09 19.26 8.87
CA LYS A 41 -8.09 17.92 8.28
C LYS A 41 -8.08 16.85 9.34
N HIS A 42 -8.99 15.89 9.24
CA HIS A 42 -9.16 14.81 10.21
C HIS A 42 -9.05 13.46 9.50
N ARG A 43 -8.55 12.45 10.22
CA ARG A 43 -8.43 11.08 9.71
C ARG A 43 -9.82 10.48 9.50
N ARG A 44 -10.00 9.81 8.36
CA ARG A 44 -11.20 9.02 8.03
C ARG A 44 -10.76 7.72 7.39
N ARG A 45 -11.36 6.58 7.78
CA ARG A 45 -11.07 5.29 7.15
C ARG A 45 -11.35 5.36 5.64
N VAL A 46 -10.47 4.77 4.84
CA VAL A 46 -10.71 4.63 3.41
C VAL A 46 -11.53 3.38 3.09
N ASN A 47 -12.21 3.40 1.95
CA ASN A 47 -12.86 2.23 1.37
C ASN A 47 -12.12 1.86 0.08
N PRO A 48 -11.12 0.97 0.13
CA PRO A 48 -10.29 0.65 -1.03
C PRO A 48 -11.07 -0.17 -2.06
N THR A 49 -10.59 -0.13 -3.30
CA THR A 49 -11.12 -0.95 -4.39
C THR A 49 -10.28 -2.21 -4.59
N PRO A 50 -10.78 -3.21 -5.32
CA PRO A 50 -9.97 -4.35 -5.73
C PRO A 50 -8.70 -3.93 -6.48
N ALA A 51 -8.78 -2.91 -7.32
CA ALA A 51 -7.64 -2.40 -8.10
C ALA A 51 -6.58 -1.72 -7.22
N SER A 52 -6.98 -0.84 -6.28
CA SER A 52 -6.02 -0.23 -5.36
C SER A 52 -5.37 -1.26 -4.44
N THR A 53 -6.12 -2.30 -4.07
CA THR A 53 -5.62 -3.40 -3.24
C THR A 53 -4.64 -4.28 -4.00
N ALA A 54 -4.95 -4.64 -5.25
CA ALA A 54 -4.02 -5.37 -6.11
C ALA A 54 -2.71 -4.60 -6.30
N PHE A 55 -2.79 -3.27 -6.50
CA PHE A 55 -1.60 -2.44 -6.61
C PHE A 55 -0.79 -2.37 -5.30
N ALA A 56 -1.44 -2.27 -4.15
CA ALA A 56 -0.76 -2.34 -2.85
C ALA A 56 -0.05 -3.69 -2.64
N LEU A 57 -0.71 -4.81 -2.97
CA LEU A 57 -0.11 -6.13 -2.94
C LEU A 57 1.06 -6.25 -3.93
N PHE A 58 0.96 -5.61 -5.09
CA PHE A 58 2.04 -5.58 -6.07
C PHE A 58 3.28 -4.87 -5.52
N LEU A 59 3.12 -3.71 -4.87
CA LEU A 59 4.23 -2.99 -4.23
C LEU A 59 4.88 -3.80 -3.10
N GLY A 60 4.11 -4.56 -2.34
CA GLY A 60 4.67 -5.46 -1.34
C GLY A 60 5.43 -6.62 -1.98
N TYR A 61 4.86 -7.21 -3.03
CA TYR A 61 5.44 -8.32 -3.76
C TYR A 61 6.75 -7.92 -4.45
N SER A 62 6.83 -6.73 -5.04
CA SER A 62 8.05 -6.24 -5.71
C SER A 62 9.21 -6.01 -4.74
N LEU A 63 8.92 -5.83 -3.45
CA LEU A 63 9.90 -5.74 -2.37
C LEU A 63 10.18 -7.10 -1.70
N GLY A 64 9.82 -8.22 -2.33
CA GLY A 64 10.10 -9.57 -1.83
C GLY A 64 9.13 -10.11 -0.78
N MET A 65 8.10 -9.36 -0.35
CA MET A 65 7.13 -9.86 0.63
C MET A 65 6.21 -10.93 0.04
N ARG A 66 5.90 -11.98 0.80
CA ARG A 66 5.08 -13.12 0.36
C ARG A 66 4.12 -13.58 1.45
N GLY A 67 3.16 -14.42 1.06
CA GLY A 67 2.18 -15.04 1.96
C GLY A 67 1.46 -14.03 2.85
N GLU A 68 1.28 -14.37 4.12
CA GLU A 68 0.64 -13.49 5.10
C GLU A 68 1.44 -12.21 5.36
N GLY A 69 2.78 -12.26 5.25
CA GLY A 69 3.64 -11.08 5.36
C GLY A 69 3.30 -10.00 4.33
N LEU A 70 2.89 -10.42 3.13
CA LEU A 70 2.42 -9.50 2.09
C LEU A 70 1.12 -8.79 2.49
N LEU A 71 0.16 -9.53 3.06
CA LEU A 71 -1.12 -9.00 3.56
C LEU A 71 -0.95 -8.10 4.79
N ARG A 72 0.14 -8.26 5.54
CA ARG A 72 0.49 -7.41 6.70
C ARG A 72 1.38 -6.21 6.34
N SER A 73 1.77 -6.07 5.08
CA SER A 73 2.68 -5.02 4.61
C SER A 73 2.14 -3.61 4.86
N MET A 74 3.03 -2.62 4.94
CA MET A 74 2.64 -1.22 5.06
C MET A 74 1.72 -0.76 3.92
N TRP A 75 1.87 -1.35 2.74
CA TRP A 75 1.06 -1.05 1.55
C TRP A 75 -0.39 -1.48 1.71
N ILE A 76 -0.66 -2.56 2.45
CA ILE A 76 -2.03 -2.97 2.77
C ILE A 76 -2.57 -2.18 3.96
N ARG A 77 -1.76 -1.97 5.00
CA ARG A 77 -2.17 -1.20 6.17
C ARG A 77 -2.58 0.24 5.83
N VAL A 78 -1.98 0.85 4.81
CA VAL A 78 -2.38 2.20 4.37
C VAL A 78 -3.83 2.22 3.89
N LEU A 79 -4.35 1.12 3.35
CA LEU A 79 -5.72 0.99 2.86
C LEU A 79 -6.75 0.73 3.97
N ASP A 80 -6.35 0.83 5.25
CA ASP A 80 -7.20 0.59 6.42
C ASP A 80 -7.81 -0.82 6.50
N LEU A 81 -7.21 -1.79 5.80
CA LEU A 81 -7.66 -3.18 5.78
C LEU A 81 -6.98 -4.00 6.88
N SER A 82 -7.77 -4.82 7.56
CA SER A 82 -7.26 -5.99 8.28
C SER A 82 -6.78 -7.07 7.30
N VAL A 83 -6.08 -8.09 7.81
CA VAL A 83 -5.59 -9.21 6.97
C VAL A 83 -6.75 -9.95 6.31
N ASP A 84 -7.86 -10.18 7.03
CA ASP A 84 -9.04 -10.87 6.51
C ASP A 84 -9.76 -10.06 5.43
N GLU A 85 -9.89 -8.74 5.64
CA GLU A 85 -10.48 -7.84 4.63
C GLU A 85 -9.58 -7.75 3.39
N ALA A 86 -8.26 -7.70 3.58
CA ALA A 86 -7.29 -7.72 2.48
C ALA A 86 -7.35 -9.03 1.69
N LEU A 87 -7.50 -10.17 2.37
CA LEU A 87 -7.66 -11.48 1.73
C LEU A 87 -8.93 -11.54 0.88
N LYS A 88 -10.05 -11.04 1.42
CA LYS A 88 -11.32 -10.94 0.68
C LYS A 88 -11.17 -10.04 -0.56
N MET A 89 -10.59 -8.86 -0.39
CA MET A 89 -10.39 -7.89 -1.46
C MET A 89 -9.39 -8.39 -2.52
N ALA A 90 -8.38 -9.18 -2.13
CA ALA A 90 -7.51 -9.90 -3.06
C ALA A 90 -8.28 -10.96 -3.87
N GLY A 91 -9.21 -11.68 -3.24
CA GLY A 91 -10.14 -12.57 -3.93
C GLY A 91 -11.00 -11.83 -4.96
N ASP A 92 -11.46 -10.62 -4.64
CA ASP A 92 -12.22 -9.77 -5.56
C ASP A 92 -11.34 -9.30 -6.73
N ALA A 93 -10.11 -8.89 -6.45
CA ALA A 93 -9.12 -8.51 -7.47
C ALA A 93 -8.75 -9.69 -8.40
N LYS A 94 -8.65 -10.91 -7.85
CA LYS A 94 -8.47 -12.14 -8.64
C LYS A 94 -9.62 -12.34 -9.61
N ARG A 95 -10.87 -12.16 -9.18
CA ARG A 95 -12.05 -12.30 -10.06
C ARG A 95 -12.05 -11.29 -11.22
N LEU A 96 -11.44 -10.12 -11.01
CA LEU A 96 -11.20 -9.12 -12.05
C LEU A 96 -9.94 -9.37 -12.89
N GLY A 97 -9.17 -10.43 -12.60
CA GLY A 97 -7.95 -10.78 -13.32
C GLY A 97 -6.76 -9.87 -13.05
N LEU A 98 -6.79 -9.10 -11.95
CA LEU A 98 -5.74 -8.14 -11.58
C LEU A 98 -4.55 -8.78 -10.86
N LEU A 99 -4.78 -9.95 -10.26
CA LEU A 99 -3.76 -10.76 -9.60
C LEU A 99 -4.15 -12.24 -9.67
N ASN A 100 -3.20 -13.10 -9.34
CA ASN A 100 -3.43 -14.51 -9.12
C ASN A 100 -3.35 -14.80 -7.62
N MET A 101 -4.20 -15.70 -7.16
CA MET A 101 -4.21 -16.12 -5.77
C MET A 101 -4.64 -17.58 -5.62
N SER A 102 -3.93 -18.31 -4.77
CA SER A 102 -4.28 -19.66 -4.32
C SER A 102 -4.28 -19.72 -2.78
N LEU A 103 -5.16 -20.55 -2.22
CA LEU A 103 -5.23 -20.82 -0.79
C LEU A 103 -5.39 -22.32 -0.62
N GLY A 104 -4.42 -22.98 -0.01
CA GLY A 104 -4.43 -24.43 0.17
C GLY A 104 -3.42 -24.86 1.23
N GLY A 105 -3.77 -25.85 2.05
CA GLY A 105 -2.88 -26.38 3.10
C GLY A 105 -2.43 -25.32 4.12
N GLY A 106 -3.23 -24.26 4.33
CA GLY A 106 -2.87 -23.14 5.22
C GLY A 106 -1.90 -22.11 4.60
N VAL A 107 -1.51 -22.28 3.34
CA VAL A 107 -0.60 -21.37 2.64
C VAL A 107 -1.39 -20.44 1.72
N ILE A 108 -1.09 -19.14 1.80
CA ILE A 108 -1.59 -18.11 0.88
C ILE A 108 -0.51 -17.85 -0.15
N GLU A 109 -0.84 -18.00 -1.43
CA GLU A 109 0.03 -17.62 -2.53
C GLU A 109 -0.63 -16.49 -3.33
N ILE A 110 0.12 -15.41 -3.56
CA ILE A 110 -0.31 -14.28 -4.39
C ILE A 110 0.80 -14.00 -5.41
N SER A 111 0.43 -13.87 -6.68
CA SER A 111 1.36 -13.56 -7.77
C SER A 111 0.70 -12.70 -8.85
N PHE A 112 1.51 -12.17 -9.77
CA PHE A 112 1.06 -11.20 -10.79
C PHE A 112 1.45 -11.68 -12.20
N THR A 113 1.14 -12.93 -12.54
CA THR A 113 1.66 -13.55 -13.78
C THR A 113 1.18 -12.90 -15.08
N ARG A 114 0.09 -12.13 -15.04
CA ARG A 114 -0.40 -11.36 -16.19
C ARG A 114 0.29 -10.01 -16.35
N LEU A 115 0.95 -9.52 -15.30
CA LEU A 115 1.63 -8.24 -15.27
C LEU A 115 3.16 -8.37 -15.32
N LEU A 116 3.69 -9.50 -14.85
CA LEU A 116 5.12 -9.75 -14.74
C LEU A 116 5.55 -10.95 -15.58
N THR A 117 6.61 -10.75 -16.34
CA THR A 117 7.42 -11.82 -16.94
C THR A 117 8.15 -12.62 -15.86
N ASP A 118 8.61 -13.82 -16.18
CA ASP A 118 9.35 -14.64 -15.22
C ASP A 118 10.71 -14.02 -14.85
N ALA A 119 11.33 -13.29 -15.79
CA ALA A 119 12.56 -12.53 -15.53
C ALA A 119 12.31 -11.43 -14.48
N GLU A 120 11.23 -10.66 -14.61
CA GLU A 120 10.88 -9.61 -13.63
C GLU A 120 10.51 -10.20 -12.27
N LYS A 121 9.79 -11.34 -12.24
CA LYS A 121 9.53 -12.05 -10.99
C LYS A 121 10.84 -12.47 -10.32
N GLY A 122 11.82 -12.97 -11.09
CA GLY A 122 13.13 -13.36 -10.57
C GLY A 122 13.84 -12.24 -9.83
N VAL A 123 13.82 -11.02 -10.38
CA VAL A 123 14.39 -9.82 -9.72
C VAL A 123 13.63 -9.48 -8.43
N MET A 124 12.30 -9.58 -8.44
CA MET A 124 11.43 -9.26 -7.30
C MET A 124 11.39 -10.33 -6.21
N HIS A 125 11.92 -11.53 -6.47
CA HIS A 125 12.03 -12.59 -5.47
C HIS A 125 13.22 -12.37 -4.51
N GLY A 126 14.07 -11.38 -4.79
CA GLY A 126 15.33 -11.19 -4.09
C GLY A 126 16.28 -12.31 -4.48
N THR A 127 17.38 -11.97 -5.16
CA THR A 127 18.53 -12.87 -5.20
C THR A 127 18.96 -13.11 -3.76
N ASN A 128 18.92 -14.36 -3.31
CA ASN A 128 19.54 -14.81 -2.05
C ASN A 128 20.99 -14.33 -1.97
#